data_AF-A0A9P8XVD5-F1
#
_entry.id   AF-A0A9P8XVD5-F1
#
_cell.length_a   1.000
_cell.length_b   1.000
_cell.length_c   1.000
_cell.angle_alpha   90.00
_cell.angle_beta   90.00
_cell.angle_gamma   90.00
#
_symmetry.space_group_name_H-M   'P 1'
#
loop_
_entity.id
_entity.type
_entity.pdbx_description
1 polymer ?
#
loop_
_entity_poly.entity_id
_entity_poly.type
_entity_poly.pdbx_seq_one_letter_code
_entity_poly.pdbx_strand_id
1 'polypeptide(L)'
;MRFSTLIFTSALSVLGFGSPTVLPGTPGAAAIAPREISMMPAAPQWTIEVLQRACNPADTSCKWSFRINDKSGAPATQCSFTIKGKPASQTGGAGFKCGVYTVGAGWSGAFGPGNGFTTLSVVNSQTRNIVWPAYTDKQLAGARVVSPDQSYAPVKLA
;
A
#
# COMPACT_ATOMS: atom_id res chain seq x y z
N MET A 1 -64.01 -24.99 -22.36
CA MET A 1 -64.58 -24.61 -21.06
C MET A 1 -63.68 -23.52 -20.49
N ARG A 2 -64.01 -22.22 -20.61
CA ARG A 2 -64.80 -21.41 -19.64
C ARG A 2 -64.33 -21.64 -18.19
N PHE A 3 -64.09 -20.68 -17.30
CA PHE A 3 -63.94 -19.21 -17.25
C PHE A 3 -63.58 -18.98 -15.76
N SER A 4 -62.68 -18.07 -15.41
CA SER A 4 -62.95 -17.21 -14.24
C SER A 4 -62.06 -15.97 -14.26
N THR A 5 -62.73 -14.88 -14.62
CA THR A 5 -62.36 -13.48 -14.53
C THR A 5 -62.20 -13.06 -13.08
N LEU A 6 -61.28 -12.14 -12.78
CA LEU A 6 -61.57 -11.01 -11.88
C LEU A 6 -60.65 -9.84 -12.23
N ILE A 7 -61.30 -8.82 -12.76
CA ILE A 7 -60.83 -7.48 -13.07
C ILE A 7 -60.84 -6.69 -11.75
N PHE A 8 -59.82 -5.89 -11.46
CA PHE A 8 -60.05 -4.60 -10.80
C PHE A 8 -59.04 -3.55 -11.28
N THR A 9 -59.64 -2.57 -11.94
CA THR A 9 -59.14 -1.31 -12.47
C THR A 9 -58.55 -0.40 -11.39
N SER A 10 -57.50 0.36 -11.73
CA SER A 10 -57.35 1.74 -11.26
C SER A 10 -56.43 2.51 -12.20
N ALA A 11 -56.99 3.60 -12.74
CA ALA A 11 -56.38 4.48 -13.72
C ALA A 11 -55.29 5.35 -13.10
N LEU A 12 -54.15 5.48 -13.78
CA LEU A 12 -53.16 6.53 -13.52
C LEU A 12 -53.34 7.64 -14.55
N SER A 13 -53.87 8.77 -14.09
CA SER A 13 -54.06 10.00 -14.86
C SER A 13 -52.73 10.75 -15.00
N VAL A 14 -52.42 11.17 -16.23
CA VAL A 14 -51.30 12.04 -16.60
C VAL A 14 -51.76 13.49 -16.57
N LEU A 15 -51.19 14.33 -15.70
CA LEU A 15 -51.02 15.80 -15.79
C LEU A 15 -49.91 16.14 -14.77
N GLY A 16 -48.91 17.00 -14.96
CA GLY A 16 -48.63 17.98 -16.00
C GLY A 16 -47.18 18.48 -15.84
N PHE A 17 -46.65 19.08 -16.90
CA PHE A 17 -45.33 19.72 -16.93
C PHE A 17 -45.37 21.02 -16.12
N GLY A 18 -44.76 21.00 -14.93
CA GLY A 18 -44.43 22.20 -14.15
C GLY A 18 -42.94 22.52 -14.27
N SER A 19 -42.62 23.74 -14.69
CA SER A 19 -41.27 24.28 -14.87
C SER A 19 -40.39 24.15 -13.60
N PRO A 20 -39.08 23.88 -13.74
CA PRO A 20 -38.17 23.89 -12.58
C PRO A 20 -37.89 25.32 -12.15
N THR A 21 -38.48 25.75 -11.05
CA THR A 21 -38.06 26.95 -10.32
C THR A 21 -36.73 26.64 -9.61
N VAL A 22 -35.65 27.31 -10.00
CA VAL A 22 -34.35 27.23 -9.33
C VAL A 22 -34.48 27.87 -7.94
N LEU A 23 -34.41 27.06 -6.88
CA LEU A 23 -34.26 27.53 -5.51
C LEU A 23 -32.76 27.77 -5.21
N PRO A 24 -32.36 28.97 -4.75
CA PRO A 24 -31.00 29.24 -4.29
C PRO A 24 -30.68 28.43 -3.01
N GLY A 25 -29.42 28.00 -2.92
CA GLY A 25 -28.99 26.85 -2.14
C GLY A 25 -28.89 27.03 -0.62
N THR A 26 -29.07 25.91 0.08
CA THR A 26 -28.69 25.72 1.47
C THR A 26 -27.40 24.89 1.49
N PRO A 27 -26.24 25.44 1.91
CA PRO A 27 -25.03 24.64 2.04
C PRO A 27 -25.22 23.60 3.15
N GLY A 28 -25.16 22.32 2.78
CA GLY A 28 -25.11 21.22 3.73
C GLY A 28 -23.84 21.34 4.59
N ALA A 29 -24.03 21.41 5.91
CA ALA A 29 -22.94 21.38 6.86
C ALA A 29 -22.22 20.03 6.77
N ALA A 30 -21.05 20.01 6.13
CA ALA A 30 -20.16 18.88 6.18
C ALA A 30 -19.70 18.68 7.63
N ALA A 31 -19.97 17.50 8.20
CA ALA A 31 -19.43 17.13 9.50
C ALA A 31 -17.90 17.16 9.44
N ILE A 32 -17.29 18.07 10.20
CA ILE A 32 -15.84 18.14 10.35
C ILE A 32 -15.43 16.95 11.22
N ALA A 33 -14.90 15.90 10.59
CA ALA A 33 -14.27 14.82 11.33
C ALA A 33 -13.13 15.40 12.19
N PRO A 34 -13.01 15.04 13.48
CA PRO A 34 -11.91 15.50 14.30
C PRO A 34 -10.59 15.05 13.67
N ARG A 35 -9.68 16.01 13.47
CA ARG A 35 -8.31 15.72 13.06
C ARG A 35 -7.62 15.09 14.27
N GLU A 36 -7.31 13.81 14.21
CA GLU A 36 -6.51 13.18 15.27
C GLU A 36 -5.13 13.84 15.32
N ILE A 37 -4.83 14.51 16.42
CA ILE A 37 -3.53 15.10 16.69
C ILE A 37 -2.69 14.00 17.34
N SER A 38 -1.77 13.41 16.57
CA SER A 38 -0.78 12.47 17.13
C SER A 38 0.17 13.25 18.05
N MET A 39 0.17 12.88 19.33
CA MET A 39 1.10 13.43 20.34
C MET A 39 2.47 12.77 20.31
N MET A 40 2.76 11.92 19.31
CA MET A 40 4.08 11.34 19.13
C MET A 40 5.01 12.38 18.48
N PRO A 41 6.20 12.66 19.04
CA PRO A 41 7.20 13.44 18.34
C PRO A 41 7.49 12.78 16.98
N ALA A 42 7.61 13.59 15.92
CA ALA A 42 7.96 13.09 14.60
C ALA A 42 9.35 12.46 14.67
N ALA A 43 9.41 11.14 14.87
CA ALA A 43 10.66 10.40 14.78
C ALA A 43 11.25 10.64 13.39
N PRO A 44 12.58 10.83 13.28
CA PRO A 44 13.22 10.98 11.98
C PRO A 44 12.84 9.79 11.10
N GLN A 45 12.16 10.06 10.00
CA GLN A 45 11.64 9.02 9.12
C GLN A 45 12.80 8.41 8.34
N TRP A 46 12.99 7.10 8.46
CA TRP A 46 13.97 6.40 7.62
C TRP A 46 13.47 6.39 6.20
N THR A 47 14.33 6.73 5.25
CA THR A 47 14.00 6.71 3.83
C THR A 47 14.63 5.50 3.17
N ILE A 48 13.81 4.74 2.45
CA ILE A 48 14.28 3.69 1.57
C ILE A 48 14.40 4.30 0.19
N GLU A 49 15.65 4.46 -0.25
CA GLU A 49 15.98 5.19 -1.47
C GLU A 49 16.24 4.23 -2.63
N VAL A 50 15.85 4.65 -3.83
CA VAL A 50 16.13 3.99 -5.12
C VAL A 50 15.81 2.50 -5.13
N LEU A 51 14.70 2.11 -4.51
CA LEU A 51 14.34 0.70 -4.37
C LEU A 51 13.95 0.08 -5.71
N GLN A 52 14.53 -1.08 -5.99
CA GLN A 52 14.28 -1.84 -7.20
C GLN A 52 14.21 -3.34 -6.88
N ARG A 53 13.23 -4.02 -7.48
CA ARG A 53 13.15 -5.48 -7.54
C ARG A 53 13.22 -5.93 -8.99
N ALA A 54 14.25 -6.69 -9.34
CA ALA A 54 14.45 -7.25 -10.66
C ALA A 54 14.34 -8.77 -10.61
N CYS A 55 13.27 -9.32 -11.18
CA CYS A 55 13.07 -10.76 -11.30
C CYS A 55 13.51 -11.26 -12.69
N ASN A 56 14.04 -12.47 -12.75
CA ASN A 56 14.32 -13.11 -14.03
C ASN A 56 13.01 -13.50 -14.76
N PRO A 57 13.04 -13.72 -16.09
CA PRO A 57 11.82 -14.02 -16.86
C PRO A 57 11.04 -15.25 -16.38
N ALA A 58 11.73 -16.23 -15.79
CA ALA A 58 11.10 -17.44 -15.23
C ALA A 58 10.51 -17.24 -13.82
N ASP A 59 10.66 -16.05 -13.23
CA ASP A 59 10.26 -15.71 -11.86
C ASP A 59 10.74 -16.74 -10.84
N THR A 60 11.99 -17.18 -10.99
CA THR A 60 12.65 -18.11 -10.05
C THR A 60 13.67 -17.43 -9.15
N SER A 61 14.04 -16.19 -9.47
CA SER A 61 15.01 -15.39 -8.74
C SER A 61 14.70 -13.90 -8.90
N CYS A 62 14.55 -13.20 -7.78
CA CYS A 62 14.37 -11.75 -7.72
C CYS A 62 15.51 -11.11 -6.92
N LYS A 63 16.26 -10.23 -7.59
CA LYS A 63 17.28 -9.39 -6.96
C LYS A 63 16.64 -8.12 -6.43
N TRP A 64 16.93 -7.80 -5.19
CA TRP A 64 16.56 -6.54 -4.52
C TRP A 64 17.78 -5.63 -4.44
N SER A 65 17.57 -4.34 -4.63
CA SER A 65 18.59 -3.30 -4.48
C SER A 65 17.94 -2.00 -4.01
N PHE A 66 18.49 -1.38 -2.97
CA PHE A 66 18.04 -0.09 -2.42
C PHE A 66 19.11 0.49 -1.49
N ARG A 67 18.88 1.70 -0.98
CA ARG A 67 19.67 2.29 0.10
C ARG A 67 18.80 2.60 1.32
N ILE A 68 19.39 2.51 2.49
CA ILE A 68 18.74 2.80 3.77
C ILE A 68 19.35 4.08 4.31
N ASN A 69 18.54 5.14 4.40
CA ASN A 69 18.91 6.41 5.00
C ASN A 69 18.12 6.60 6.29
N ASP A 70 18.76 6.34 7.43
CA ASP A 70 18.12 6.46 8.75
C ASP A 70 18.10 7.89 9.30
N LYS A 71 18.54 8.87 8.49
CA LYS A 71 18.62 10.30 8.84
C LYS A 71 19.47 10.58 10.08
N SER A 72 20.39 9.67 10.44
CA SER A 72 21.37 9.88 11.52
C SER A 72 22.47 10.88 11.17
N GLY A 73 22.58 11.27 9.90
CA GLY A 73 23.70 12.05 9.35
C GLY A 73 24.80 11.18 8.73
N ALA A 74 24.75 9.85 8.92
CA ALA A 74 25.62 8.91 8.22
C ALA A 74 25.21 8.75 6.74
N PRO A 75 26.14 8.36 5.86
CA PRO A 75 25.82 8.01 4.48
C PRO A 75 24.79 6.87 4.39
N ALA A 76 23.89 6.94 3.41
CA ALA A 76 22.89 5.90 3.19
C ALA A 76 23.56 4.54 2.92
N THR A 77 23.10 3.50 3.60
CA THR A 77 23.69 2.15 3.49
C THR A 77 23.09 1.40 2.31
N GLN A 78 23.94 0.99 1.36
CA GLN A 78 23.53 0.16 0.23
C GLN A 78 23.13 -1.24 0.72
N CYS A 79 22.00 -1.75 0.22
CA CYS A 79 21.51 -3.09 0.49
C CYS A 79 21.18 -3.82 -0.81
N SER A 80 21.67 -5.05 -0.94
CA SER A 80 21.28 -5.91 -2.06
C SER A 80 21.27 -7.37 -1.64
N PHE A 81 20.22 -8.08 -2.04
CA PHE A 81 20.07 -9.50 -1.78
C PHE A 81 19.21 -10.14 -2.88
N THR A 82 19.19 -11.47 -2.92
CA THR A 82 18.41 -12.23 -3.89
C THR A 82 17.49 -13.20 -3.17
N ILE A 83 16.21 -13.18 -3.53
CA ILE A 83 15.22 -14.17 -3.12
C ILE A 83 15.03 -15.14 -4.28
N LYS A 84 15.10 -16.44 -3.99
CA LYS A 84 14.77 -17.50 -4.94
C LYS A 84 13.47 -18.16 -4.50
N GLY A 85 12.64 -18.57 -5.46
CA GLY A 85 11.34 -19.15 -5.20
C GLY A 85 10.63 -19.57 -6.48
N LYS A 86 9.36 -19.98 -6.39
CA LYS A 86 8.50 -20.30 -7.55
C LYS A 86 7.03 -20.00 -7.20
N PRO A 87 6.50 -18.79 -7.46
CA PRO A 87 7.19 -17.62 -8.01
C PRO A 87 8.05 -16.88 -6.98
N ALA A 88 9.25 -16.44 -7.37
CA ALA A 88 10.17 -15.69 -6.50
C ALA A 88 9.64 -14.30 -6.14
N SER A 89 8.84 -13.68 -7.02
CA SER A 89 8.16 -12.41 -6.77
C SER A 89 7.16 -12.47 -5.61
N GLN A 90 6.70 -13.66 -5.23
CA GLN A 90 5.75 -13.88 -4.13
C GLN A 90 6.36 -14.75 -3.01
N THR A 91 7.68 -14.90 -3.02
CA THR A 91 8.40 -15.66 -2.00
C THR A 91 9.02 -14.73 -0.98
N GLY A 92 8.91 -15.08 0.31
CA GLY A 92 9.57 -14.37 1.40
C GLY A 92 11.02 -14.81 1.61
N GLY A 93 11.73 -14.08 2.45
CA GLY A 93 13.08 -14.43 2.90
C GLY A 93 13.50 -13.58 4.08
N ALA A 94 14.47 -14.02 4.87
CA ALA A 94 14.91 -13.29 6.05
C ALA A 94 16.41 -13.44 6.30
N GLY A 95 16.95 -12.56 7.14
CA GLY A 95 18.35 -12.62 7.56
C GLY A 95 19.35 -12.01 6.58
N PHE A 96 18.88 -11.22 5.61
CA PHE A 96 19.77 -10.54 4.66
C PHE A 96 20.55 -9.44 5.38
N LYS A 97 21.88 -9.48 5.32
CA LYS A 97 22.75 -8.52 6.01
C LYS A 97 23.17 -7.39 5.07
N CYS A 98 22.96 -6.16 5.53
CA CYS A 98 23.29 -4.92 4.81
C CYS A 98 23.97 -3.96 5.80
N GLY A 99 25.26 -4.16 6.05
CA GLY A 99 25.99 -3.43 7.09
C GLY A 99 25.39 -3.70 8.48
N VAL A 100 25.00 -2.64 9.18
CA VAL A 100 24.34 -2.71 10.50
C VAL A 100 22.87 -3.14 10.42
N TYR A 101 22.30 -3.22 9.22
CA TYR A 101 20.90 -3.58 9.02
C TYR A 101 20.75 -5.07 8.72
N THR A 102 19.73 -5.67 9.31
CA THR A 102 19.22 -6.99 8.94
C THR A 102 17.86 -6.81 8.27
N VAL A 103 17.70 -7.37 7.07
CA VAL A 103 16.51 -7.25 6.25
C VAL A 103 15.80 -8.59 6.11
N GLY A 104 14.48 -8.57 6.22
CA GLY A 104 13.60 -9.62 5.75
C GLY A 104 12.56 -9.09 4.77
N ALA A 105 11.84 -10.00 4.12
CA ALA A 105 10.80 -9.74 3.15
C ALA A 105 9.69 -10.79 3.33
N GLY A 106 8.45 -10.34 3.41
CA GLY A 106 7.26 -11.18 3.43
C GLY A 106 6.27 -10.71 2.37
N TRP A 107 5.75 -11.64 1.57
CA TRP A 107 4.72 -11.34 0.58
C TRP A 107 3.32 -11.70 1.10
N SER A 108 2.32 -10.92 0.70
CA SER A 108 0.91 -11.20 0.99
C SER A 108 0.06 -10.93 -0.24
N GLY A 109 -0.84 -11.88 -0.52
CA GLY A 109 -1.89 -11.77 -1.54
C GLY A 109 -3.29 -11.50 -0.96
N ALA A 110 -3.38 -11.03 0.29
CA ALA A 110 -4.65 -10.94 1.02
C ALA A 110 -5.71 -10.04 0.35
N PHE A 111 -5.31 -9.12 -0.53
CA PHE A 111 -6.21 -8.21 -1.25
C PHE A 111 -6.68 -8.73 -2.62
N GLY A 112 -6.53 -10.03 -2.86
CA GLY A 112 -6.98 -10.70 -4.07
C GLY A 112 -5.98 -10.68 -5.24
N PRO A 113 -6.32 -11.34 -6.36
CA PRO A 113 -5.40 -11.53 -7.49
C PRO A 113 -4.89 -10.19 -8.06
N GLY A 114 -3.57 -10.09 -8.26
CA GLY A 114 -2.94 -8.89 -8.82
C GLY A 114 -2.81 -7.70 -7.86
N ASN A 115 -3.25 -7.84 -6.60
CA ASN A 115 -3.13 -6.83 -5.55
C ASN A 115 -2.20 -7.29 -4.41
N GLY A 116 -1.20 -8.11 -4.75
CA GLY A 116 -0.17 -8.54 -3.82
C GLY A 116 0.76 -7.40 -3.43
N PHE A 117 1.40 -7.55 -2.28
CA PHE A 117 2.41 -6.63 -1.77
C PHE A 117 3.49 -7.38 -1.01
N THR A 118 4.68 -6.79 -0.98
CA THR A 118 5.80 -7.26 -0.16
C THR A 118 6.09 -6.24 0.93
N THR A 119 6.13 -6.70 2.17
CA THR A 119 6.61 -5.92 3.31
C THR A 119 8.03 -6.35 3.64
N LEU A 120 8.95 -5.39 3.69
CA LEU A 120 10.29 -5.58 4.21
C LEU A 120 10.30 -5.38 5.72
N SER A 121 11.16 -6.12 6.42
CA SER A 121 11.49 -5.84 7.82
C SER A 121 12.93 -5.36 7.88
N VAL A 122 13.17 -4.08 8.14
CA VAL A 122 14.53 -3.50 8.15
C VAL A 122 14.90 -3.14 9.57
N VAL A 123 15.77 -3.93 10.19
CA VAL A 123 16.21 -3.78 11.59
C VAL A 123 17.62 -3.23 11.62
N ASN A 124 17.85 -2.11 12.30
CA ASN A 124 19.20 -1.70 12.67
C ASN A 124 19.62 -2.43 13.94
N SER A 125 20.62 -3.31 13.84
CA SER A 125 21.06 -4.16 14.95
C SER A 125 21.74 -3.40 16.09
N GLN A 126 22.25 -2.19 15.84
CA GLN A 126 22.89 -1.37 16.87
C GLN A 126 21.86 -0.55 17.65
N THR A 127 20.99 0.17 16.94
CA THR A 127 19.99 1.02 17.58
C THR A 127 18.74 0.25 17.99
N ARG A 128 18.58 -1.01 17.58
CA ARG A 128 17.38 -1.83 17.80
C ARG A 128 16.10 -1.17 17.26
N ASN A 129 16.23 -0.32 16.25
CA ASN A 129 15.07 0.28 15.56
C ASN A 129 14.69 -0.58 14.35
N ILE A 130 13.39 -0.60 14.03
CA ILE A 130 12.83 -1.32 12.90
C ILE A 130 11.88 -0.42 12.11
N VAL A 131 11.88 -0.58 10.79
CA VAL A 131 10.82 -0.07 9.89
C VAL A 131 10.24 -1.22 9.08
N TRP A 132 8.98 -1.06 8.65
CA TRP A 132 8.29 -2.01 7.78
C TRP A 132 7.86 -1.42 6.43
N PRO A 133 8.80 -1.17 5.50
CA PRO A 133 8.48 -0.70 4.17
C PRO A 133 7.59 -1.68 3.42
N ALA A 134 6.47 -1.22 2.87
CA ALA A 134 5.57 -2.04 2.09
C ALA A 134 5.46 -1.52 0.66
N TYR A 135 5.56 -2.42 -0.31
CA TYR A 135 5.48 -2.10 -1.74
C TYR A 135 4.53 -3.06 -2.43
N THR A 136 3.64 -2.51 -3.24
CA THR A 136 2.74 -3.30 -4.09
C THR A 136 3.52 -4.00 -5.19
N ASP A 137 3.01 -5.14 -5.68
CA ASP A 137 3.61 -5.82 -6.82
C ASP A 137 3.64 -4.93 -8.08
N LYS A 138 2.69 -4.01 -8.21
CA LYS A 138 2.65 -3.00 -9.28
C LYS A 138 3.83 -2.02 -9.21
N GLN A 139 4.21 -1.58 -8.01
CA GLN A 139 5.39 -0.72 -7.81
C GLN A 139 6.70 -1.47 -8.09
N LEU A 140 6.74 -2.77 -7.78
CA LEU A 140 7.93 -3.61 -7.90
C LEU A 140 8.09 -4.26 -9.28
N ALA A 141 7.14 -4.10 -10.18
CA ALA A 141 7.13 -4.76 -11.48
C ALA A 141 8.15 -4.14 -12.45
N GLY A 142 8.65 -4.98 -13.37
CA GLY A 142 9.44 -4.53 -14.53
C GLY A 142 10.81 -3.96 -14.20
N ALA A 143 11.40 -4.34 -13.06
CA ALA A 143 12.72 -3.87 -12.64
C ALA A 143 12.83 -2.33 -12.61
N ARG A 144 11.73 -1.64 -12.29
CA ARG A 144 11.73 -0.18 -12.18
C ARG A 144 12.21 0.23 -10.79
N VAL A 145 12.82 1.41 -10.73
CA VAL A 145 13.08 2.07 -9.46
C VAL A 145 11.75 2.65 -8.97
N VAL A 146 11.37 2.31 -7.73
CA VAL A 146 10.21 2.87 -7.07
C VAL A 146 10.44 4.37 -6.88
N SER A 147 9.50 5.17 -7.36
CA SER A 147 9.54 6.63 -7.26
C SER A 147 8.16 7.15 -6.86
N PRO A 148 8.07 8.11 -5.93
CA PRO A 148 9.19 8.66 -5.14
C PRO A 148 9.74 7.64 -4.13
N ASP A 149 10.91 7.93 -3.59
CA ASP A 149 11.44 7.24 -2.42
C ASP A 149 10.43 7.33 -1.27
N GLN A 150 10.37 6.28 -0.45
CA GLN A 150 9.36 6.19 0.62
C GLN A 150 10.04 6.28 1.98
N SER A 151 9.41 7.03 2.88
CA SER A 151 9.89 7.23 4.25
C SER A 151 8.95 6.57 5.25
N TYR A 152 9.51 6.02 6.32
CA TYR A 152 8.79 5.24 7.32
C TYR A 152 9.27 5.59 8.72
N ALA A 153 8.33 5.61 9.67
CA ALA A 153 8.63 5.91 11.06
C ALA A 153 9.30 4.69 11.72
N PRO A 154 10.55 4.83 12.23
CA PRO A 154 11.16 3.75 12.98
C PRO A 154 10.45 3.55 14.31
N VAL A 155 10.29 2.29 14.70
CA VAL A 155 9.88 1.91 16.05
C VAL A 155 11.02 1.17 16.75
N LYS A 156 11.07 1.29 18.07
CA LYS A 156 12.06 0.59 18.89
C LYS A 156 11.60 -0.86 19.13
N LEU A 157 12.48 -1.82 18.87
CA LEU A 157 12.28 -3.20 19.33
C LEU A 157 12.56 -3.26 20.84
N ALA A 158 11.60 -3.82 21.59
CA ALA A 158 11.70 -4.06 23.03
C ALA A 158 12.89 -4.96 23.35
#